data_AF-A0A814IB88-F1
#
_entry.id   AF-A0A814IB88-F1
#
_cell.length_a   1.000
_cell.length_b   1.000
_cell.length_c   1.000
_cell.angle_alpha   90.00
_cell.angle_beta   90.00
_cell.angle_gamma   90.00
#
_symmetry.space_group_name_H-M   'P 1'
#
loop_
_entity.id
_entity.type
_entity.pdbx_description
1 polymer ?
#
loop_
_entity_poly.entity_id
_entity_poly.type
_entity_poly.pdbx_seq_one_letter_code
_entity_poly.pdbx_strand_id
1 'polypeptide(L)'
;MYKLTVTIFFYLIIQQTKVYVHGENQLVNLFTSCDQSNSNENIYDFSSYDIQDETKINPISFEKYRGKVLLIIITATYCQYTRQYPYLNQLKAHYRSNNFEILAFPCNQFGLQEPGVTGEEILNGIRFVRREFCDFVSEKQKFVDLAGGNYMSNFPMFEKSDVNGYDERPLFTYLKSRCPSPVDEFHPWPNITYRPIRSNDLRWNFEKFLISPNGFPMKRFASKVTPMELIPHIDEAMARSTDKVSLAHQLNELLFVEENF
;
A
#
# COMPACT_ATOMS: atom_id res chain seq x y z
N MET A 1 39.91 1.28 -5.42
CA MET A 1 39.17 1.95 -6.52
C MET A 1 37.89 1.25 -6.96
N TYR A 2 37.62 -0.02 -6.61
CA TYR A 2 36.39 -0.73 -7.03
C TYR A 2 35.14 -0.51 -6.16
N LYS A 3 35.28 0.02 -4.93
CA LYS A 3 34.13 0.25 -4.03
C LYS A 3 33.34 1.53 -4.33
N LEU A 4 33.97 2.53 -4.95
CA LEU A 4 33.32 3.84 -5.22
C LEU A 4 32.40 3.77 -6.45
N THR A 5 32.72 2.91 -7.42
CA THR A 5 31.98 2.76 -8.68
C THR A 5 30.64 2.02 -8.53
N VAL A 6 30.52 1.10 -7.57
CA VAL A 6 29.27 0.35 -7.33
C VAL A 6 28.23 1.23 -6.62
N THR A 7 28.65 2.09 -5.69
CA THR A 7 27.75 3.02 -4.99
C THR A 7 27.19 4.10 -5.93
N ILE A 8 28.00 4.60 -6.88
CA ILE A 8 27.55 5.58 -7.88
C ILE A 8 26.56 4.94 -8.87
N PHE A 9 26.74 3.67 -9.23
CA PHE A 9 25.79 2.94 -10.08
C PHE A 9 24.44 2.72 -9.39
N PHE A 10 24.41 2.41 -8.09
CA PHE A 10 23.16 2.34 -7.33
C PHE A 10 22.49 3.71 -7.17
N TYR A 11 23.27 4.78 -6.96
CA TYR A 11 22.74 6.15 -6.87
C TYR A 11 22.15 6.64 -8.21
N LEU A 12 22.71 6.21 -9.34
CA LEU A 12 22.20 6.53 -10.69
C LEU A 12 20.93 5.75 -11.06
N ILE A 13 20.74 4.54 -10.53
CA ILE A 13 19.52 3.75 -10.78
C ILE A 13 18.33 4.30 -9.98
N ILE A 14 18.55 4.89 -8.80
CA ILE A 14 17.49 5.52 -7.99
C ILE A 14 16.98 6.84 -8.62
N GLN A 15 17.69 7.41 -9.59
CA GLN A 15 17.33 8.68 -10.25
C GLN A 15 16.52 8.52 -11.56
N GLN A 16 16.19 7.30 -12.01
CA GLN A 16 15.61 7.09 -13.35
C GLN A 16 14.23 6.42 -13.39
N THR A 17 13.34 6.69 -12.45
CA THR A 17 11.89 6.51 -12.67
C THR A 17 11.28 7.75 -13.31
N LYS A 18 11.80 8.16 -14.47
CA LYS A 18 11.14 9.14 -15.34
C LYS A 18 10.42 8.38 -16.45
N VAL A 19 9.16 8.05 -16.22
CA VAL A 19 8.28 7.53 -17.26
C VAL A 19 7.92 8.69 -18.19
N TYR A 20 8.60 8.79 -19.32
CA TYR A 20 8.23 9.70 -20.40
C TYR A 20 6.93 9.22 -21.04
N VAL A 21 5.82 9.88 -20.73
CA VAL A 21 4.59 9.78 -21.51
C VAL A 21 4.64 10.86 -22.57
N HIS A 22 4.44 10.49 -23.82
CA HIS A 22 4.55 11.41 -24.96
C HIS A 22 3.39 12.41 -24.91
N GLY A 23 3.70 13.66 -24.56
CA GLY A 23 2.76 14.79 -24.60
C GLY A 23 2.44 15.34 -23.21
N GLU A 24 3.35 16.20 -22.70
CA GLU A 24 3.18 17.30 -21.73
C GLU A 24 4.37 17.37 -20.75
N ASN A 25 5.05 18.52 -20.75
CA ASN A 25 6.20 18.84 -19.90
C ASN A 25 5.76 19.18 -18.47
N GLN A 26 5.25 18.22 -17.72
CA GLN A 26 5.22 18.28 -16.26
C GLN A 26 5.86 17.03 -15.67
N LEU A 27 6.88 17.23 -14.83
CA LEU A 27 7.40 16.17 -13.97
C LEU A 27 6.32 15.85 -12.94
N VAL A 28 5.43 14.91 -13.26
CA VAL A 28 4.39 14.47 -12.31
C VAL A 28 5.09 13.70 -11.19
N ASN A 29 5.22 14.31 -10.02
CA ASN A 29 5.61 13.59 -8.81
C ASN A 29 4.50 12.57 -8.49
N LEU A 30 4.78 11.29 -8.71
CA LEU A 30 3.80 10.22 -8.49
C LEU A 30 3.59 9.87 -7.00
N PHE A 31 4.13 10.69 -6.10
CA PHE A 31 3.92 10.56 -4.66
C PHE A 31 4.01 11.91 -3.94
N THR A 32 3.42 11.96 -2.76
CA THR A 32 3.45 13.12 -1.84
C THR A 32 3.89 12.66 -0.46
N SER A 33 4.52 13.56 0.30
CA SER A 33 4.77 13.37 1.73
C SER A 33 3.53 13.71 2.54
N CYS A 34 3.30 12.98 3.62
CA CYS A 34 2.20 13.23 4.54
C CYS A 34 2.62 14.16 5.68
N ASP A 35 1.65 14.86 6.26
CA ASP A 35 1.85 15.60 7.50
C ASP A 35 2.04 14.62 8.68
N GLN A 36 3.16 14.79 9.39
CA GLN A 36 3.55 14.02 10.57
C GLN A 36 3.51 14.86 11.84
N SER A 37 2.85 16.02 11.81
CA SER A 37 2.66 16.88 12.98
C SER A 37 2.07 16.09 14.16
N ASN A 38 2.46 16.47 15.38
CA ASN A 38 2.07 15.78 16.62
C ASN A 38 0.55 15.70 16.74
N SER A 39 -0.01 14.54 16.36
CA SER A 39 -1.38 14.17 16.64
C SER A 39 -1.40 12.85 17.38
N ASN A 40 -2.33 12.71 18.32
CA ASN A 40 -2.53 11.45 19.02
C ASN A 40 -3.20 10.39 18.11
N GLU A 41 -3.89 10.82 17.05
CA GLU A 41 -4.50 9.95 16.05
C GLU A 41 -3.44 9.24 15.21
N ASN A 42 -3.56 7.93 15.09
CA ASN A 42 -2.69 7.10 14.28
C ASN A 42 -3.46 5.88 13.73
N ILE A 43 -2.85 5.06 12.87
CA ILE A 43 -3.61 3.98 12.23
C ILE A 43 -4.16 2.93 13.22
N TYR A 44 -3.58 2.82 14.42
CA TYR A 44 -3.91 1.77 15.37
C TYR A 44 -5.28 1.95 16.03
N ASP A 45 -5.87 3.13 15.91
CA ASP A 45 -7.23 3.43 16.37
C ASP A 45 -8.31 2.84 15.43
N PHE A 46 -7.93 2.33 14.25
CA PHE A 46 -8.84 1.78 13.26
C PHE A 46 -8.89 0.25 13.27
N SER A 47 -9.95 -0.27 12.67
CA SER A 47 -10.17 -1.70 12.48
C SER A 47 -10.95 -1.99 11.20
N SER A 48 -10.89 -3.23 10.73
CA SER A 48 -11.65 -3.66 9.56
C SER A 48 -11.93 -5.15 9.59
N TYR A 49 -13.01 -5.57 8.94
CA TYR A 49 -13.33 -6.98 8.79
C TYR A 49 -12.47 -7.62 7.70
N ASP A 50 -12.03 -8.86 7.95
CA ASP A 50 -11.36 -9.69 6.95
C ASP A 50 -12.31 -9.91 5.76
N ILE A 51 -11.78 -9.94 4.54
CA ILE A 51 -12.60 -10.14 3.35
C ILE A 51 -13.34 -11.49 3.39
N GLN A 52 -12.81 -12.50 4.08
CA GLN A 52 -13.42 -13.82 4.22
C GLN A 52 -14.42 -13.91 5.39
N ASP A 53 -14.49 -12.89 6.26
CA ASP A 53 -15.44 -12.89 7.37
C ASP A 53 -16.81 -12.37 6.92
N GLU A 54 -17.67 -13.31 6.51
CA GLU A 54 -19.06 -13.02 6.13
C GLU A 54 -19.93 -12.57 7.32
N THR A 55 -19.54 -12.96 8.55
CA THR A 55 -20.33 -12.64 9.75
C THR A 55 -20.16 -11.18 10.17
N LYS A 56 -19.00 -10.58 9.85
CA LYS A 56 -18.60 -9.23 10.25
C LYS A 56 -18.80 -8.98 11.75
N ILE A 57 -18.51 -9.98 12.58
CA ILE A 57 -18.69 -9.88 14.03
C ILE A 57 -17.42 -9.31 14.68
N ASN A 58 -16.24 -9.77 14.27
CA ASN A 58 -14.99 -9.48 14.95
C ASN A 58 -14.04 -8.69 14.04
N PRO A 59 -14.03 -7.35 14.10
CA PRO A 59 -13.13 -6.57 13.28
C PRO A 59 -11.68 -6.78 13.73
N ILE A 60 -10.77 -6.85 12.76
CA ILE A 60 -9.33 -6.91 13.00
C ILE A 60 -8.87 -5.50 13.39
N SER A 61 -8.55 -5.30 14.67
CA SER A 61 -7.88 -4.07 15.14
C SER A 61 -6.51 -3.94 14.50
N PHE A 62 -6.17 -2.75 14.01
CA PHE A 62 -4.87 -2.51 13.40
C PHE A 62 -3.75 -2.31 14.42
N GLU A 63 -4.06 -2.20 15.71
CA GLU A 63 -3.09 -2.26 16.81
C GLU A 63 -2.15 -3.47 16.70
N LYS A 64 -2.65 -4.61 16.20
CA LYS A 64 -1.84 -5.82 15.97
C LYS A 64 -0.65 -5.60 15.01
N TYR A 65 -0.67 -4.52 14.24
CA TYR A 65 0.37 -4.15 13.29
C TYR A 65 1.36 -3.13 13.86
N ARG A 66 1.29 -2.84 15.17
CA ARG A 66 2.26 -1.99 15.86
C ARG A 66 3.70 -2.43 15.59
N GLY A 67 4.57 -1.46 15.30
CA GLY A 67 5.98 -1.71 15.01
C GLY A 67 6.27 -2.21 13.59
N LYS A 68 5.26 -2.38 12.74
CA LYS A 68 5.44 -2.73 11.33
C LYS A 68 5.31 -1.51 10.42
N VAL A 69 6.12 -1.45 9.37
CA VAL A 69 5.85 -0.61 8.20
C VAL A 69 4.63 -1.19 7.48
N LEU A 70 3.65 -0.35 7.16
CA LEU A 70 2.43 -0.79 6.47
C LEU A 70 2.31 -0.13 5.10
N LEU A 71 1.87 -0.90 4.12
CA LEU A 71 1.40 -0.40 2.84
C LEU A 71 -0.10 -0.63 2.74
N ILE A 72 -0.89 0.43 2.93
CA ILE A 72 -2.35 0.38 2.69
C ILE A 72 -2.58 0.61 1.20
N ILE A 73 -3.33 -0.27 0.53
CA ILE A 73 -3.59 -0.21 -0.90
C ILE A 73 -5.07 -0.40 -1.21
N ILE A 74 -5.58 0.41 -2.14
CA ILE A 74 -6.96 0.32 -2.61
C ILE A 74 -6.95 -0.54 -3.87
N THR A 75 -7.78 -1.58 -3.93
CA THR A 75 -7.70 -2.58 -5.00
C THR A 75 -8.99 -2.71 -5.79
N ALA A 76 -8.87 -3.24 -7.00
CA ALA A 76 -9.97 -3.59 -7.89
C ALA A 76 -9.59 -4.84 -8.70
N THR A 77 -10.52 -5.78 -8.90
CA THR A 77 -10.31 -6.99 -9.71
C THR A 77 -10.27 -6.71 -11.22
N TYR A 78 -11.08 -5.79 -11.74
CA TYR A 78 -11.21 -5.53 -13.18
C TYR A 78 -10.52 -4.23 -13.61
N CYS A 79 -9.39 -3.93 -12.98
CA CYS A 79 -8.58 -2.76 -13.28
C CYS A 79 -7.38 -3.14 -14.18
N GLN A 80 -6.85 -2.19 -14.95
CA GLN A 80 -5.58 -2.37 -15.65
C GLN A 80 -4.41 -2.57 -14.67
N TYR A 81 -4.52 -2.03 -13.46
CA TYR A 81 -3.49 -2.14 -12.43
C TYR A 81 -3.60 -3.41 -11.59
N THR A 82 -4.63 -4.25 -11.80
CA THR A 82 -4.75 -5.57 -11.16
C THR A 82 -3.53 -6.45 -11.43
N ARG A 83 -2.83 -6.24 -12.55
CA ARG A 83 -1.52 -6.87 -12.84
C ARG A 83 -0.43 -6.59 -11.79
N GLN A 84 -0.64 -5.66 -10.86
CA GLN A 84 0.29 -5.39 -9.76
C GLN A 84 0.22 -6.45 -8.64
N TYR A 85 -0.87 -7.20 -8.51
CA TYR A 85 -1.06 -8.19 -7.42
C TYR A 85 0.09 -9.20 -7.27
N PRO A 86 0.61 -9.84 -8.33
CA PRO A 86 1.75 -10.75 -8.21
C PRO A 86 3.02 -10.05 -7.71
N TYR A 87 3.24 -8.80 -8.14
CA TYR A 87 4.36 -7.99 -7.68
C TYR A 87 4.18 -7.48 -6.24
N LEU A 88 2.95 -7.33 -5.75
CA LEU A 88 2.68 -7.09 -4.33
C LEU A 88 3.05 -8.32 -3.49
N ASN A 89 2.77 -9.53 -3.96
CA ASN A 89 3.25 -10.76 -3.29
C ASN A 89 4.78 -10.81 -3.24
N GLN A 90 5.45 -10.47 -4.34
CA GLN A 90 6.90 -10.39 -4.41
C GLN A 90 7.46 -9.32 -3.47
N LEU A 91 6.84 -8.14 -3.44
CA LEU A 91 7.22 -7.06 -2.53
C LEU A 91 7.09 -7.51 -1.07
N LYS A 92 5.98 -8.14 -0.70
CA LYS A 92 5.78 -8.70 0.64
C LYS A 92 6.82 -9.78 0.97
N ALA A 93 7.14 -10.65 0.01
CA ALA A 93 8.14 -11.71 0.17
C ALA A 93 9.59 -11.21 0.22
N HIS A 94 9.87 -10.05 -0.39
CA HIS A 94 11.17 -9.39 -0.33
C HIS A 94 11.55 -9.05 1.12
N TYR A 95 10.59 -8.51 1.87
CA TYR A 95 10.74 -8.24 3.30
C TYR A 95 10.44 -9.51 4.13
N ARG A 96 11.46 -10.38 4.24
CA ARG A 96 11.39 -11.66 4.97
C ARG A 96 11.13 -11.49 6.48
N SER A 97 11.47 -10.33 7.05
CA SER A 97 11.18 -9.99 8.43
C SER A 97 9.70 -9.64 8.59
N ASN A 98 9.09 -10.01 9.73
CA ASN A 98 7.68 -9.74 10.03
C ASN A 98 7.37 -8.25 10.31
N ASN A 99 8.24 -7.33 9.91
CA ASN A 99 8.16 -5.88 10.14
C ASN A 99 7.58 -5.09 8.96
N PHE A 100 7.17 -5.75 7.87
CA PHE A 100 6.41 -5.15 6.77
C PHE A 100 5.07 -5.88 6.58
N GLU A 101 3.99 -5.14 6.28
CA GLU A 101 2.70 -5.74 5.91
C GLU A 101 1.97 -4.92 4.85
N ILE A 102 1.22 -5.61 3.96
CA ILE A 102 0.33 -4.96 2.99
C ILE A 102 -1.11 -5.12 3.49
N LEU A 103 -1.88 -4.04 3.52
CA LEU A 103 -3.30 -4.04 3.90
C LEU A 103 -4.13 -3.63 2.68
N ALA A 104 -4.84 -4.58 2.07
CA ALA A 104 -5.57 -4.34 0.83
C ALA A 104 -7.08 -4.15 1.04
N PHE A 105 -7.64 -3.09 0.45
CA PHE A 105 -9.05 -2.72 0.55
C PHE A 105 -9.69 -2.67 -0.84
N PRO A 106 -10.49 -3.68 -1.21
CA PRO A 106 -11.29 -3.65 -2.44
C PRO A 106 -12.23 -2.44 -2.44
N CYS A 107 -12.38 -1.78 -3.58
CA CYS A 107 -13.25 -0.60 -3.72
C CYS A 107 -13.91 -0.56 -5.09
N ASN A 108 -15.22 -0.30 -5.13
CA ASN A 108 -15.99 -0.25 -6.37
C ASN A 108 -16.27 1.17 -6.88
N GLN A 109 -15.71 2.21 -6.25
CA GLN A 109 -16.01 3.61 -6.54
C GLN A 109 -15.37 4.13 -7.84
N PHE A 110 -14.45 3.35 -8.44
CA PHE A 110 -13.63 3.74 -9.59
C PHE A 110 -13.94 2.85 -10.79
N GLY A 111 -14.69 3.38 -11.75
CA GLY A 111 -15.09 2.68 -12.98
C GLY A 111 -15.89 1.40 -12.74
N LEU A 112 -16.47 1.21 -11.55
CA LEU A 112 -17.16 -0.01 -11.13
C LEU A 112 -16.32 -1.29 -11.32
N GLN A 113 -15.01 -1.19 -11.05
CA GLN A 113 -14.03 -2.24 -11.34
C GLN A 113 -13.90 -3.31 -10.23
N GLU A 114 -14.72 -3.25 -9.18
CA GLU A 114 -14.78 -4.27 -8.11
C GLU A 114 -16.24 -4.70 -7.86
N PRO A 115 -16.88 -5.33 -8.87
CA PRO A 115 -18.31 -5.62 -8.84
C PRO A 115 -18.68 -6.77 -7.89
N GLY A 116 -17.72 -7.61 -7.48
CA GLY A 116 -17.97 -8.74 -6.57
C GLY A 116 -18.68 -8.27 -5.29
N VAL A 117 -19.81 -8.89 -4.97
CA VAL A 117 -20.67 -8.55 -3.83
C VAL A 117 -20.09 -9.16 -2.56
N THR A 118 -19.67 -10.42 -2.63
CA THR A 118 -19.07 -11.13 -1.49
C THR A 118 -17.55 -11.09 -1.56
N GLY A 119 -16.91 -11.34 -0.41
CA GLY A 119 -15.46 -11.53 -0.38
C GLY A 119 -15.00 -12.72 -1.21
N GLU A 120 -15.79 -13.81 -1.21
CA GLU A 120 -15.55 -14.98 -2.05
C GLU A 120 -15.52 -14.63 -3.54
N GLU A 121 -16.47 -13.84 -4.03
CA GLU A 121 -16.52 -13.43 -5.44
C GLU A 121 -15.31 -12.57 -5.83
N ILE A 122 -14.86 -11.67 -4.94
CA ILE A 122 -13.66 -10.86 -5.16
C ILE A 122 -12.41 -11.75 -5.21
N LEU A 123 -12.25 -12.65 -4.25
CA LEU A 123 -11.14 -13.59 -4.19
C LEU A 123 -11.12 -14.53 -5.41
N ASN A 124 -12.27 -15.04 -5.82
CA ASN A 124 -12.38 -15.87 -7.03
C ASN A 124 -12.10 -15.07 -8.30
N GLY A 125 -12.47 -13.78 -8.33
CA GLY A 125 -12.15 -12.87 -9.43
C GLY A 125 -10.65 -12.71 -9.66
N ILE A 126 -9.89 -12.44 -8.59
CA ILE A 126 -8.42 -12.36 -8.68
C ILE A 126 -7.77 -13.74 -8.84
N ARG A 127 -8.41 -14.82 -8.38
CA ARG A 127 -7.82 -16.16 -8.47
C ARG A 127 -8.04 -16.85 -9.81
N PHE A 128 -9.18 -16.66 -10.47
CA PHE A 128 -9.56 -17.50 -11.61
C PHE A 128 -9.82 -16.73 -12.91
N VAL A 129 -10.11 -15.43 -12.84
CA VAL A 129 -10.61 -14.69 -14.02
C VAL A 129 -9.51 -13.94 -14.76
N ARG A 130 -8.62 -13.28 -14.02
CA ARG A 130 -7.61 -12.38 -14.61
C ARG A 130 -6.40 -13.17 -15.09
N ARG A 131 -6.24 -13.26 -16.42
CA ARG A 131 -5.18 -14.05 -17.07
C ARG A 131 -3.76 -13.66 -16.68
N GLU A 132 -3.55 -12.44 -16.18
CA GLU A 132 -2.22 -12.01 -15.72
C GLU A 132 -1.71 -12.86 -14.53
N PHE A 133 -2.57 -13.66 -13.91
CA PHE A 133 -2.22 -14.61 -12.87
C PHE A 133 -1.77 -15.99 -13.39
N CYS A 134 -1.99 -16.30 -14.67
CA CYS A 134 -1.59 -17.57 -15.29
C CYS A 134 -0.07 -17.67 -15.54
N ASP A 135 0.62 -16.54 -15.72
CA ASP A 135 2.04 -16.51 -16.10
C ASP A 135 3.01 -16.55 -14.90
N PHE A 136 2.51 -16.36 -13.67
CA PHE A 136 3.34 -16.33 -12.45
C PHE A 136 3.53 -17.69 -11.77
N VAL A 137 3.00 -18.76 -12.38
CA VAL A 137 3.11 -20.11 -11.83
C VAL A 137 4.41 -20.76 -12.30
N SER A 138 5.23 -21.21 -11.34
CA SER A 138 6.52 -21.85 -11.61
C SER A 138 6.37 -23.09 -12.51
N GLU A 139 7.40 -23.43 -13.30
CA GLU A 139 7.41 -24.61 -14.18
C GLU A 139 7.04 -25.93 -13.46
N LYS A 140 7.31 -26.04 -12.15
CA LYS A 140 6.96 -27.21 -11.32
C LYS A 140 5.46 -27.34 -10.99
N GLN A 141 4.70 -26.28 -11.20
CA GLN A 141 3.28 -26.21 -10.88
C GLN A 141 2.42 -26.07 -12.16
N LYS A 142 3.05 -26.18 -13.34
CA LYS A 142 2.46 -26.03 -14.68
C LYS A 142 1.43 -27.11 -15.05
N PHE A 143 1.38 -28.23 -14.33
CA PHE A 143 0.46 -29.34 -14.61
C PHE A 143 -0.91 -29.21 -13.92
N VAL A 144 -1.14 -28.20 -13.07
CA VAL A 144 -2.42 -27.97 -12.39
C VAL A 144 -3.28 -26.88 -13.08
N ASP A 145 -2.71 -26.14 -14.04
CA ASP A 145 -3.27 -24.86 -14.52
C ASP A 145 -3.97 -24.91 -15.90
N LEU A 146 -4.75 -25.94 -16.18
CA LEU A 146 -5.69 -25.89 -17.32
C LEU A 146 -6.99 -25.12 -17.02
N ALA A 147 -7.13 -24.54 -15.82
CA ALA A 147 -8.37 -23.92 -15.33
C ALA A 147 -8.23 -22.50 -14.71
N GLY A 148 -7.11 -21.80 -14.89
CA GLY A 148 -6.90 -20.43 -14.36
C GLY A 148 -5.83 -20.39 -13.27
N GLY A 149 -4.87 -19.45 -13.41
CA GLY A 149 -3.68 -19.38 -12.57
C GLY A 149 -4.01 -19.15 -11.10
N ASN A 150 -3.62 -20.07 -10.22
CA ASN A 150 -3.96 -20.10 -8.79
C ASN A 150 -3.31 -18.96 -7.96
N TYR A 151 -3.60 -17.69 -8.27
CA TYR A 151 -3.13 -16.57 -7.47
C TYR A 151 -3.83 -16.53 -6.11
N MET A 152 -3.04 -16.33 -5.06
CA MET A 152 -3.52 -16.04 -3.72
C MET A 152 -2.66 -14.92 -3.15
N SER A 153 -3.28 -13.90 -2.55
CA SER A 153 -2.52 -12.86 -1.86
C SER A 153 -1.81 -13.46 -0.65
N ASN A 154 -0.55 -13.07 -0.42
CA ASN A 154 0.18 -13.44 0.80
C ASN A 154 0.11 -12.34 1.88
N PHE A 155 -0.91 -11.49 1.78
CA PHE A 155 -1.19 -10.36 2.64
C PHE A 155 -2.70 -10.25 2.88
N PRO A 156 -3.13 -9.65 4.00
CA PRO A 156 -4.54 -9.53 4.33
C PRO A 156 -5.30 -8.64 3.34
N MET A 157 -6.48 -9.11 2.96
CA MET A 157 -7.49 -8.35 2.24
C MET A 157 -8.67 -8.13 3.18
N PHE A 158 -9.22 -6.93 3.15
CA PHE A 158 -10.33 -6.52 4.01
C PHE A 158 -11.64 -6.41 3.23
N GLU A 159 -12.74 -6.22 3.94
CA GLU A 159 -14.04 -5.99 3.33
C GLU A 159 -14.02 -4.85 2.30
N LYS A 160 -14.84 -4.99 1.26
CA LYS A 160 -15.03 -3.94 0.26
C LYS A 160 -15.47 -2.65 0.94
N SER A 161 -14.76 -1.57 0.68
CA SER A 161 -14.87 -0.32 1.42
C SER A 161 -15.02 0.88 0.48
N ASP A 162 -15.89 1.81 0.87
CA ASP A 162 -15.92 3.13 0.28
C ASP A 162 -14.78 3.98 0.85
N VAL A 163 -14.08 4.67 -0.05
CA VAL A 163 -12.85 5.41 0.28
C VAL A 163 -13.00 6.92 0.08
N ASN A 164 -14.06 7.32 -0.63
CA ASN A 164 -14.46 8.69 -0.90
C ASN A 164 -15.96 8.90 -0.66
N GLY A 165 -16.38 10.16 -0.57
CA GLY A 165 -17.80 10.54 -0.49
C GLY A 165 -18.38 10.54 0.92
N TYR A 166 -19.71 10.40 1.02
CA TYR A 166 -20.44 10.39 2.29
C TYR A 166 -20.17 9.13 3.11
N ASP A 167 -20.06 7.99 2.45
CA ASP A 167 -19.92 6.67 3.08
C ASP A 167 -18.46 6.22 3.21
N GLU A 168 -17.50 7.13 3.01
CA GLU A 168 -16.09 6.80 3.17
C GLU A 168 -15.78 6.33 4.59
N ARG A 169 -14.98 5.27 4.70
CA ARG A 169 -14.62 4.76 6.03
C ARG A 169 -13.71 5.75 6.77
N PRO A 170 -13.83 5.87 8.10
CA PRO A 170 -13.01 6.81 8.89
C PRO A 170 -11.50 6.68 8.67
N LEU A 171 -11.01 5.47 8.40
CA LEU A 171 -9.62 5.22 8.01
C LEU A 171 -9.19 6.07 6.81
N PHE A 172 -10.00 6.11 5.74
CA PHE A 172 -9.66 6.86 4.53
C PHE A 172 -9.85 8.36 4.71
N THR A 173 -10.79 8.81 5.55
CA THR A 173 -10.86 10.21 5.98
C THR A 173 -9.55 10.63 6.65
N TYR A 174 -9.05 9.82 7.58
CA TYR A 174 -7.78 10.08 8.28
C TYR A 174 -6.58 10.04 7.33
N LEU A 175 -6.44 9.02 6.50
CA LEU A 175 -5.31 8.91 5.56
C LEU A 175 -5.28 10.08 4.57
N LYS A 176 -6.45 10.46 4.04
CA LYS A 176 -6.57 11.64 3.17
C LYS A 176 -6.29 12.93 3.95
N SER A 177 -6.76 13.11 5.17
CA SER A 177 -6.47 14.37 5.90
C SER A 177 -4.98 14.62 6.11
N ARG A 178 -4.16 13.55 6.17
CA ARG A 178 -2.70 13.65 6.35
C ARG A 178 -1.90 13.67 5.07
N CYS A 179 -2.40 13.09 3.99
CA CYS A 179 -1.63 12.90 2.77
C CYS A 179 -2.30 13.57 1.56
N PRO A 180 -1.76 14.70 1.07
CA PRO A 180 -2.24 15.35 -0.16
C PRO A 180 -2.21 14.38 -1.36
N SER A 181 -3.12 14.57 -2.32
CA SER A 181 -3.19 13.75 -3.52
C SER A 181 -1.94 13.97 -4.36
N PRO A 182 -1.29 12.89 -4.86
CA PRO A 182 -0.18 13.02 -5.81
C PRO A 182 -0.65 13.31 -7.24
N VAL A 183 -1.95 13.31 -7.47
CA VAL A 183 -2.56 13.55 -8.78
C VAL A 183 -3.62 14.64 -8.62
N ASP A 184 -3.45 15.74 -9.33
CA ASP A 184 -4.36 16.89 -9.26
C ASP A 184 -5.71 16.55 -9.88
N GLU A 185 -5.68 15.89 -11.05
CA GLU A 185 -6.85 15.61 -11.86
C GLU A 185 -7.66 14.41 -11.36
N PHE A 186 -8.97 14.51 -11.58
CA PHE A 186 -9.89 13.39 -11.42
C PHE A 186 -10.07 12.68 -12.75
N HIS A 187 -10.33 11.37 -12.69
CA HIS A 187 -10.83 10.68 -13.87
C HIS A 187 -12.17 11.28 -14.33
N PRO A 188 -12.42 11.40 -15.65
CA PRO A 188 -13.64 12.01 -16.15
C PRO A 188 -14.87 11.17 -15.79
N TRP A 189 -16.00 11.84 -15.60
CA TRP A 189 -17.30 11.18 -15.54
C TRP A 189 -17.54 10.37 -16.84
N PRO A 190 -18.15 9.17 -16.80
CA PRO A 190 -18.88 8.54 -15.68
C PRO A 190 -18.04 7.67 -14.73
N ASN A 191 -16.70 7.77 -14.77
CA ASN A 191 -15.85 6.82 -14.05
C ASN A 191 -15.79 7.02 -12.52
N ILE A 192 -16.45 8.05 -11.98
CA ILE A 192 -16.51 8.38 -10.56
C ILE A 192 -17.96 8.36 -10.09
N THR A 193 -18.27 7.46 -9.15
CA THR A 193 -19.65 7.15 -8.72
C THR A 193 -20.02 7.71 -7.35
N TYR A 194 -19.09 8.34 -6.63
CA TYR A 194 -19.32 8.86 -5.27
C TYR A 194 -19.62 10.37 -5.24
N ARG A 195 -20.21 10.82 -4.13
CA ARG A 195 -20.42 12.24 -3.79
C ARG A 195 -20.27 12.45 -2.27
N PRO A 196 -19.91 13.66 -1.80
CA PRO A 196 -19.39 14.79 -2.59
C PRO A 196 -17.97 14.48 -3.08
N ILE A 197 -17.49 15.25 -4.06
CA ILE A 197 -16.09 15.20 -4.50
C ILE A 197 -15.31 16.25 -3.69
N ARG A 198 -14.19 15.85 -3.11
CA ARG A 198 -13.29 16.68 -2.31
C ARG A 198 -11.91 16.70 -2.95
N SER A 199 -11.19 17.82 -2.85
CA SER A 199 -9.87 18.00 -3.47
C SER A 199 -8.89 16.87 -3.18
N ASN A 200 -8.95 16.27 -1.99
CA ASN A 200 -8.00 15.25 -1.58
C ASN A 200 -8.46 13.79 -1.73
N ASP A 201 -9.58 13.55 -2.41
CA ASP A 201 -10.12 12.21 -2.64
C ASP A 201 -9.13 11.30 -3.38
N LEU A 202 -9.26 9.98 -3.18
CA LEU A 202 -8.53 9.02 -4.00
C LEU A 202 -8.98 9.16 -5.45
N ARG A 203 -8.01 9.19 -6.37
CA ARG A 203 -8.24 9.40 -7.79
C ARG A 203 -8.57 8.12 -8.52
N TRP A 204 -7.99 6.98 -8.11
CA TRP A 204 -8.23 5.71 -8.77
C TRP A 204 -7.84 4.49 -7.94
N ASN A 205 -8.17 3.31 -8.45
CA ASN A 205 -7.70 2.01 -7.95
C ASN A 205 -6.16 1.98 -7.90
N PHE A 206 -5.59 1.24 -6.96
CA PHE A 206 -4.16 1.04 -6.72
C PHE A 206 -3.38 2.26 -6.20
N GLU A 207 -4.06 3.32 -5.74
CA GLU A 207 -3.42 4.29 -4.84
C GLU A 207 -2.98 3.63 -3.53
N LYS A 208 -1.91 4.16 -2.93
CA LYS A 208 -1.20 3.52 -1.82
C LYS A 208 -0.81 4.53 -0.76
N PHE A 209 -0.86 4.13 0.50
CA PHE A 209 -0.35 4.90 1.63
C PHE A 209 0.72 4.08 2.35
N LEU A 210 1.89 4.66 2.53
CA LEU A 210 2.97 4.09 3.34
C LEU A 210 2.87 4.64 4.76
N ILE A 211 2.82 3.75 5.73
CA ILE A 211 2.67 4.05 7.15
C ILE A 211 3.94 3.63 7.88
N SER A 212 4.40 4.49 8.78
CA SER A 212 5.55 4.21 9.64
C SER A 212 5.24 3.15 10.70
N PRO A 213 6.28 2.54 11.31
CA PRO A 213 6.13 1.61 12.44
C PRO A 213 5.48 2.17 13.70
N ASN A 214 5.31 3.49 13.77
CA ASN A 214 4.62 4.17 14.87
C ASN A 214 3.15 4.48 14.54
N GLY A 215 2.64 4.02 13.39
CA GLY A 215 1.25 4.21 12.99
C GLY A 215 0.96 5.56 12.30
N PHE A 216 1.99 6.32 11.92
CA PHE A 216 1.79 7.60 11.23
C PHE A 216 2.00 7.47 9.72
N PRO A 217 1.10 8.01 8.88
CA PRO A 217 1.29 8.11 7.44
C PRO A 217 2.59 8.84 7.10
N MET A 218 3.30 8.34 6.08
CA MET A 218 4.57 8.89 5.61
C MET A 218 4.45 9.44 4.20
N LYS A 219 3.90 8.64 3.29
CA LYS A 219 3.79 8.98 1.86
C LYS A 219 2.51 8.42 1.26
N ARG A 220 1.96 9.11 0.25
CA ARG A 220 0.87 8.63 -0.60
C ARG A 220 1.36 8.52 -2.03
N PHE A 221 1.00 7.45 -2.72
CA PHE A 221 1.48 7.11 -4.07
C PHE A 221 0.32 6.98 -5.03
N ALA A 222 0.50 7.50 -6.25
CA ALA A 222 -0.42 7.37 -7.35
C ALA A 222 -0.53 5.90 -7.82
N SER A 223 -1.64 5.56 -8.46
CA SER A 223 -1.92 4.21 -8.98
C SER A 223 -0.82 3.61 -9.86
N LYS A 224 -0.15 4.47 -10.64
CA LYS A 224 0.88 4.10 -11.59
C LYS A 224 2.18 3.63 -10.95
N VAL A 225 2.46 4.04 -9.70
CA VAL A 225 3.68 3.60 -8.97
C VAL A 225 3.60 2.10 -8.78
N THR A 226 4.57 1.39 -9.35
CA THR A 226 4.64 -0.06 -9.30
C THR A 226 5.13 -0.55 -7.92
N PRO A 227 4.83 -1.80 -7.53
CA PRO A 227 5.29 -2.32 -6.24
C PRO A 227 6.80 -2.26 -6.04
N MET A 228 7.60 -2.46 -7.10
CA MET A 228 9.07 -2.41 -7.00
C MET A 228 9.60 -0.99 -6.78
N GLU A 229 8.93 0.02 -7.32
CA GLU A 229 9.29 1.43 -7.09
C GLU A 229 9.04 1.87 -5.63
N LEU A 230 8.31 1.10 -4.84
CA LEU A 230 8.06 1.39 -3.42
C LEU A 230 9.23 0.97 -2.51
N ILE A 231 10.10 0.07 -2.96
CA ILE A 231 11.23 -0.48 -2.17
C ILE A 231 12.05 0.63 -1.49
N PRO A 232 12.59 1.65 -2.20
CA PRO A 232 13.39 2.69 -1.53
C PRO A 232 12.61 3.48 -0.48
N HIS A 233 11.29 3.63 -0.63
CA HIS A 233 10.45 4.32 0.34
C HIS A 233 10.15 3.46 1.57
N ILE A 234 9.95 2.15 1.37
CA ILE A 234 9.77 1.20 2.46
C ILE A 234 11.08 1.07 3.24
N ASP A 235 12.23 0.99 2.57
CA ASP A 235 13.54 0.95 3.21
C ASP A 235 13.80 2.20 4.07
N GLU A 236 13.40 3.38 3.59
CA GLU A 236 13.43 4.61 4.38
C GLU A 236 12.55 4.50 5.64
N ALA A 237 11.33 3.97 5.52
CA ALA A 237 10.44 3.78 6.66
C ALA A 237 10.98 2.77 7.67
N MET A 238 11.67 1.72 7.19
CA MET A 238 12.35 0.73 8.03
C MET A 238 13.53 1.34 8.79
N ALA A 239 14.36 2.14 8.13
CA ALA A 239 15.53 2.77 8.75
C ALA A 239 15.15 3.73 9.89
N ARG A 240 14.05 4.48 9.76
CA ARG A 240 13.55 5.36 10.83
C ARG A 240 13.14 4.61 12.10
N SER A 241 12.89 3.30 12.01
CA SER A 241 12.61 2.44 13.16
C SER A 241 13.87 2.08 13.93
N THR A 242 14.97 1.78 13.23
CA THR A 242 16.24 1.38 13.83
C THR A 242 16.95 2.53 14.51
N ASP A 243 16.88 3.75 13.94
CA ASP A 243 17.53 4.92 14.52
C ASP A 243 16.93 5.30 15.88
N LYS A 244 15.60 5.16 16.03
CA LYS A 244 14.92 5.42 17.31
C LYS A 244 15.18 4.35 18.36
N VAL A 245 15.25 3.07 17.96
CA VAL A 245 15.63 1.99 18.88
C VAL A 245 17.08 2.17 19.35
N SER A 246 17.99 2.55 18.45
CA SER A 246 19.38 2.87 18.78
C SER A 246 19.46 4.07 19.74
N LEU A 247 18.71 5.15 19.48
CA LEU A 247 18.67 6.30 20.37
C LEU A 247 18.09 5.96 21.75
N ALA A 248 16.99 5.20 21.79
CA ALA A 248 16.38 4.78 23.05
C ALA A 248 17.31 3.87 23.86
N HIS A 249 18.06 2.99 23.18
CA HIS A 249 19.07 2.15 23.82
C HIS A 249 20.22 3.00 24.38
N GLN A 250 20.75 3.95 23.59
CA GLN A 250 21.80 4.88 24.04
C GLN A 250 21.34 5.76 25.21
N LEU A 251 20.09 6.24 25.19
CA LEU A 251 19.52 7.02 26.29
C LEU A 251 19.34 6.18 27.55
N ASN A 252 18.90 4.93 27.43
CA ASN A 252 18.81 4.02 28.57
C ASN A 252 20.20 3.72 29.14
N GLU A 253 21.21 3.44 28.31
CA GLU A 253 22.60 3.26 28.79
C GLU A 253 23.12 4.50 29.54
N LEU A 254 22.82 5.71 29.05
CA LEU A 254 23.20 6.94 29.73
C LEU A 254 22.48 7.12 31.08
N LEU A 255 21.19 6.81 31.16
CA LEU A 255 20.42 6.88 32.41
C LEU A 255 20.89 5.82 33.43
N PHE A 256 21.28 4.61 32.98
CA PHE A 256 21.85 3.58 33.84
C PHE A 256 23.23 3.95 34.38
N VAL A 257 23.99 4.81 33.70
CA VAL A 257 25.26 5.33 34.22
C VAL A 257 25.02 6.39 35.30
N GLU A 258 24.01 7.25 35.15
CA GLU A 258 23.72 8.31 36.14
C GLU A 258 23.13 7.79 37.46
N GLU A 259 22.41 6.67 37.48
CA GLU A 259 21.87 6.08 38.72
C GLU A 259 22.90 5.27 39.55
N ASN A 260 24.10 5.06 39.02
CA ASN A 260 25.18 4.30 39.68
C ASN A 260 26.34 5.19 40.22
N PHE A 261 26.13 6.50 40.32
CA PHE A 261 27.07 7.46 40.93
C PHE A 261 26.47 8.19 42.14
#